data_AF-A0A1G4FHS7-F1
#
_entry.id   AF-A0A1G4FHS7-F1
#
_cell.length_a   1.000
_cell.length_b   1.000
_cell.length_c   1.000
_cell.angle_alpha   90.00
_cell.angle_beta   90.00
_cell.angle_gamma   90.00
#
_symmetry.space_group_name_H-M   'P 1'
#
loop_
_entity.id
_entity.type
_entity.pdbx_description
1 polymer ?
#
loop_
_entity_poly.entity_id
_entity_poly.type
_entity_poly.pdbx_seq_one_letter_code
_entity_poly.pdbx_strand_id
1 'polypeptide(L)'
;MIKDRLLNLPNEIEEKKLELFNKTQGLEDIKARIKIWELMEIVDISNEVDEKGKAVYSNDTKRQAELQERKDNSDVYKNYTDIAKSLEIEIANINIKLDKLFNEQSNLRAICRLEGQADE
;
A
#
# COMPACT_ATOMS: atom_id res chain seq x y z
N MET A 1 -27.27 17.91 -15.20
CA MET A 1 -27.21 19.32 -14.76
C MET A 1 -26.08 19.47 -13.73
N ILE A 2 -25.51 20.67 -13.50
CA ILE A 2 -24.46 20.86 -12.47
C ILE A 2 -24.95 20.38 -11.09
N LYS A 3 -26.23 20.64 -10.78
CA LYS A 3 -26.93 20.14 -9.58
C LYS A 3 -26.84 18.62 -9.43
N ASP A 4 -27.20 17.86 -10.47
CA ASP A 4 -27.17 16.39 -10.42
C ASP A 4 -25.75 15.86 -10.20
N ARG A 5 -24.75 16.48 -10.84
CA ARG A 5 -23.35 16.11 -10.65
C ARG A 5 -22.89 16.37 -9.21
N LEU A 6 -23.24 17.52 -8.64
CA LEU A 6 -22.93 17.86 -7.25
C LEU A 6 -23.60 16.93 -6.23
N LEU A 7 -24.79 16.41 -6.54
CA LEU A 7 -25.50 15.45 -5.69
C LEU A 7 -24.89 14.04 -5.78
N ASN A 8 -24.29 13.66 -6.91
CA ASN A 8 -23.69 12.33 -7.11
C ASN A 8 -22.23 12.24 -6.64
N LEU A 9 -21.46 13.33 -6.71
CA LEU A 9 -20.05 13.36 -6.31
C LEU A 9 -19.76 12.82 -4.89
N PRO A 10 -20.59 13.10 -3.85
CA PRO A 10 -20.38 12.53 -2.52
C PRO A 10 -20.33 11.00 -2.50
N ASN A 11 -21.22 10.34 -3.24
CA ASN A 11 -21.27 8.88 -3.32
C ASN A 11 -20.01 8.33 -4.02
N GLU A 12 -19.59 8.95 -5.14
CA GLU A 12 -18.35 8.56 -5.82
C GLU A 12 -17.10 8.75 -4.94
N ILE A 13 -17.07 9.83 -4.15
CA ILE A 13 -16.00 10.09 -3.18
C ILE A 13 -16.01 9.03 -2.07
N GLU A 14 -17.19 8.69 -1.53
CA GLU A 14 -17.34 7.65 -0.50
C GLU A 14 -16.86 6.29 -1.03
N GLU A 15 -17.32 5.87 -2.21
CA GLU A 15 -16.90 4.63 -2.84
C GLU A 15 -15.38 4.55 -3.00
N LYS A 16 -14.75 5.64 -3.48
CA LYS A 16 -13.29 5.70 -3.63
C LYS A 16 -12.55 5.70 -2.29
N LYS A 17 -13.11 6.32 -1.24
CA LYS A 17 -12.55 6.26 0.11
C LYS A 17 -12.63 4.86 0.71
N LEU A 18 -13.73 4.14 0.50
CA LEU A 18 -13.87 2.75 0.93
C LEU A 18 -12.89 1.83 0.19
N GLU A 19 -12.74 2.03 -1.13
CA GLU A 19 -11.73 1.34 -1.93
C GLU A 19 -10.31 1.60 -1.40
N LEU A 20 -9.97 2.88 -1.13
CA LEU A 20 -8.69 3.28 -0.54
C LEU A 20 -8.44 2.58 0.79
N PHE A 21 -9.43 2.59 1.67
CA PHE A 21 -9.36 1.98 3.00
C PHE A 21 -9.03 0.48 2.90
N ASN A 22 -9.79 -0.25 2.08
CA ASN A 22 -9.59 -1.69 1.89
C ASN A 22 -8.19 -2.01 1.35
N LYS A 23 -7.71 -1.23 0.38
CA LYS A 23 -6.37 -1.42 -0.21
C LYS A 23 -5.26 -1.09 0.78
N THR A 24 -5.45 -0.06 1.60
CA THR A 24 -4.51 0.32 2.66
C THR A 24 -4.41 -0.78 3.71
N GLN A 25 -5.54 -1.34 4.13
CA GLN A 25 -5.56 -2.47 5.06
C GLN A 25 -4.86 -3.70 4.46
N GLY A 26 -5.14 -4.03 3.20
CA GLY A 26 -4.46 -5.11 2.50
C GLY A 26 -2.94 -4.91 2.40
N LEU A 27 -2.48 -3.67 2.23
CA LEU A 27 -1.04 -3.36 2.20
C LEU A 27 -0.39 -3.60 3.56
N GLU A 28 -1.03 -3.15 4.64
CA GLU A 28 -0.54 -3.37 6.01
C GLU A 28 -0.47 -4.86 6.35
N ASP A 29 -1.48 -5.64 5.96
CA ASP A 29 -1.49 -7.09 6.16
C ASP A 29 -0.33 -7.78 5.43
N ILE A 30 -0.05 -7.39 4.18
CA ILE A 30 1.07 -7.95 3.42
C ILE A 30 2.41 -7.52 4.01
N LYS A 31 2.55 -6.26 4.45
CA LYS A 31 3.76 -5.79 5.15
C LYS A 31 4.01 -6.57 6.45
N ALA A 32 2.95 -6.88 7.19
CA ALA A 32 3.05 -7.74 8.36
C ALA A 32 3.53 -9.16 8.00
N ARG A 33 3.01 -9.76 6.92
CA ARG A 33 3.44 -11.08 6.44
C ARG A 33 4.90 -11.10 5.99
N ILE A 34 5.36 -10.08 5.28
CA ILE A 34 6.78 -9.91 4.91
C ILE A 34 7.64 -9.92 6.17
N LYS A 35 7.28 -9.11 7.17
CA LYS A 35 8.03 -9.02 8.42
C LYS A 35 8.05 -10.34 9.19
N ILE A 36 6.94 -11.05 9.25
CA ILE A 36 6.88 -12.38 9.89
C ILE A 36 7.80 -13.36 9.17
N TRP A 37 7.77 -13.38 7.83
CA TRP A 37 8.64 -14.23 7.03
C TRP A 37 10.12 -13.94 7.32
N GLU A 38 10.52 -12.66 7.32
CA GLU A 38 11.90 -12.27 7.63
C GLU A 38 12.35 -12.69 9.03
N LEU A 39 11.46 -12.58 10.03
CA LEU A 39 11.76 -13.00 11.39
C LEU A 39 11.93 -14.52 11.50
N MET A 40 11.10 -15.29 10.81
CA MET A 40 11.21 -16.76 10.78
C MET A 40 12.54 -17.18 10.14
N GLU A 41 12.90 -16.60 9.00
CA GLU A 41 14.18 -16.89 8.35
C GLU A 41 15.38 -16.53 9.23
N ILE A 42 15.35 -15.38 9.92
CA ILE A 42 16.42 -15.01 10.85
C ILE A 42 16.58 -16.04 11.98
N VAL A 43 15.46 -16.56 12.50
CA VAL A 43 15.49 -17.60 13.53
C VAL A 43 16.11 -18.88 12.97
N ASP A 44 15.72 -19.29 11.78
CA ASP A 44 16.24 -20.49 11.13
C ASP A 44 17.75 -20.37 10.86
N ILE A 45 18.18 -19.24 10.29
CA ILE A 45 19.61 -18.93 10.05
C ILE A 45 20.40 -18.92 11.37
N SER A 46 19.83 -18.36 12.44
CA SER A 46 20.50 -18.27 13.74
C SER A 46 20.71 -19.62 14.41
N ASN A 47 19.83 -20.58 14.13
CA ASN A 47 19.87 -21.94 14.67
C ASN A 47 20.70 -22.91 13.81
N GLU A 48 21.18 -22.46 12.65
CA GLU A 48 21.94 -23.29 11.73
C GLU A 48 23.35 -23.57 12.27
N VAL A 49 23.66 -24.86 12.44
CA VAL A 49 24.93 -25.34 12.98
C VAL A 49 25.65 -26.26 11.99
N ASP A 50 26.98 -26.21 12.00
CA ASP A 50 27.84 -27.10 11.22
C ASP A 50 27.87 -28.53 11.80
N GLU A 51 28.59 -29.44 11.13
CA GLU A 51 28.78 -30.83 11.57
C GLU A 51 29.42 -30.97 12.97
N LYS A 52 30.01 -29.89 13.50
CA LYS A 52 30.65 -29.83 14.83
C LYS A 52 29.77 -29.11 15.85
N GLY A 53 28.53 -28.76 15.50
CA GLY A 53 27.57 -28.07 16.36
C GLY A 53 27.87 -26.58 16.55
N LYS A 54 28.74 -25.96 15.73
CA LYS A 54 29.02 -24.53 15.79
C LYS A 54 28.10 -23.77 14.84
N ALA A 55 27.66 -22.59 15.23
CA ALA A 55 26.83 -21.74 14.39
C ALA A 55 27.52 -21.43 13.05
N VAL A 56 26.84 -21.73 11.94
CA VAL A 56 27.30 -21.41 10.57
C VAL A 56 27.40 -19.88 10.42
N TYR A 57 26.36 -19.18 10.87
CA TYR A 57 26.24 -17.71 10.82
C TYR A 57 26.51 -17.09 12.19
N SER A 58 27.80 -17.07 12.55
CA SER A 58 28.28 -16.74 13.89
C SER A 58 28.08 -15.27 14.33
N ASN A 59 27.74 -14.35 13.42
CA ASN A 59 27.52 -12.94 13.74
C ASN A 59 26.36 -12.36 12.94
N ASP A 60 25.91 -11.17 13.34
CA ASP A 60 24.73 -10.54 12.75
C ASP A 60 24.92 -10.21 11.26
N THR A 61 26.09 -9.71 10.87
CA THR A 61 26.41 -9.40 9.47
C THR A 61 26.26 -10.61 8.56
N LYS A 62 26.74 -11.78 9.00
CA LYS A 62 26.60 -13.04 8.26
C LYS A 62 25.13 -13.47 8.16
N ARG A 63 24.35 -13.30 9.23
CA ARG A 63 22.91 -13.61 9.23
C ARG A 63 22.13 -12.70 8.28
N GLN A 64 22.46 -11.41 8.24
CA GLN A 64 21.82 -10.47 7.32
C GLN A 64 22.19 -10.75 5.85
N ALA A 65 23.45 -11.13 5.59
CA ALA A 65 23.88 -11.53 4.25
C ALA A 65 23.13 -12.77 3.75
N GLU A 66 23.02 -13.80 4.59
CA GLU A 66 22.25 -15.00 4.28
C GLU A 66 20.76 -14.70 4.09
N LEU A 67 20.17 -13.90 4.97
CA LEU A 67 18.77 -13.48 4.83
C LEU A 67 18.53 -12.80 3.48
N GLN A 68 19.48 -11.98 3.02
CA GLN A 68 19.39 -11.35 1.70
C GLN A 68 19.45 -12.38 0.57
N GLU A 69 20.34 -13.38 0.63
CA GLU A 69 20.36 -14.47 -0.35
C GLU A 69 19.03 -15.26 -0.36
N ARG A 70 18.44 -15.53 0.80
CA ARG A 70 17.14 -16.21 0.90
C ARG A 70 16.01 -15.37 0.32
N LYS A 71 16.01 -14.05 0.54
CA LYS A 71 15.05 -13.12 -0.09
C LYS A 71 15.14 -13.16 -1.61
N ASP A 72 16.35 -13.13 -2.14
CA ASP A 72 16.60 -13.10 -3.59
C ASP A 72 16.21 -14.42 -4.28
N ASN A 73 16.17 -15.52 -3.54
CA ASN A 73 15.82 -16.85 -4.04
C ASN A 73 14.41 -17.32 -3.64
N SER A 74 13.68 -16.58 -2.79
CA SER A 74 12.35 -16.95 -2.32
C SER A 74 11.25 -16.39 -3.20
N ASP A 75 10.55 -17.28 -3.93
CA ASP A 75 9.36 -16.91 -4.69
C ASP A 75 8.23 -16.38 -3.79
N VAL A 76 8.15 -16.88 -2.55
CA VAL A 76 7.18 -16.42 -1.55
C VAL A 76 7.45 -14.96 -1.17
N TYR A 77 8.72 -14.63 -0.89
CA TYR A 77 9.11 -13.26 -0.56
C TYR A 77 8.85 -12.31 -1.73
N LYS A 78 9.31 -12.69 -2.93
CA LYS A 78 9.07 -11.92 -4.16
C LYS A 78 7.59 -11.64 -4.37
N ASN A 79 6.75 -12.68 -4.29
CA ASN A 79 5.30 -12.53 -4.44
C ASN A 79 4.70 -11.55 -3.42
N TYR A 80 5.08 -11.63 -2.14
CA TYR A 80 4.61 -10.65 -1.16
C TYR A 80 5.06 -9.22 -1.48
N THR A 81 6.32 -9.04 -1.89
CA THR A 81 6.83 -7.72 -2.26
C THR A 81 6.15 -7.15 -3.51
N ASP A 82 5.82 -8.00 -4.49
CA ASP A 82 5.13 -7.58 -5.70
C ASP A 82 3.68 -7.20 -5.43
N ILE A 83 2.99 -7.97 -4.58
CA ILE A 83 1.64 -7.61 -4.10
C ILE A 83 1.68 -6.28 -3.36
N ALA A 84 2.66 -6.07 -2.46
CA ALA A 84 2.80 -4.81 -1.72
C ALA A 84 3.00 -3.63 -2.68
N LYS A 85 3.90 -3.75 -3.67
CA LYS A 85 4.13 -2.72 -4.70
C LYS A 85 2.87 -2.45 -5.51
N SER A 86 2.14 -3.49 -5.92
CA SER A 86 0.87 -3.32 -6.65
C SER A 86 -0.14 -2.53 -5.84
N LEU A 87 -0.30 -2.86 -4.55
CA LEU A 87 -1.20 -2.15 -3.64
C LEU A 87 -0.78 -0.69 -3.43
N GLU A 88 0.52 -0.39 -3.31
CA GLU A 88 1.02 0.98 -3.22
C GLU A 88 0.68 1.81 -4.47
N ILE A 89 0.83 1.21 -5.65
CA ILE A 89 0.45 1.85 -6.93
C ILE A 89 -1.07 2.08 -7.00
N GLU A 90 -1.86 1.09 -6.61
CA GLU A 90 -3.32 1.18 -6.58
C GLU A 90 -3.80 2.28 -5.62
N ILE A 91 -3.22 2.35 -4.41
CA ILE A 91 -3.48 3.40 -3.42
C ILE A 91 -3.16 4.79 -3.99
N ALA A 92 -1.98 4.95 -4.62
CA ALA A 92 -1.60 6.21 -5.24
C ALA A 92 -2.60 6.64 -6.34
N ASN A 93 -3.02 5.69 -7.17
CA ASN A 93 -4.02 5.93 -8.21
C ASN A 93 -5.39 6.34 -7.65
N ILE A 94 -5.82 5.73 -6.55
CA ILE A 94 -7.08 6.09 -5.88
C ILE A 94 -7.00 7.51 -5.31
N ASN A 95 -5.88 7.89 -4.70
CA ASN A 95 -5.66 9.24 -4.19
C ASN A 95 -5.75 10.29 -5.30
N ILE A 96 -5.09 10.06 -6.45
CA ILE A 96 -5.19 10.94 -7.62
C ILE A 96 -6.65 11.11 -8.08
N LYS A 97 -7.43 10.02 -8.08
CA LYS A 97 -8.85 10.05 -8.45
C LYS A 97 -9.67 10.84 -7.42
N LEU A 98 -9.41 10.67 -6.13
CA LEU A 98 -10.06 11.42 -5.07
C LEU A 98 -9.77 12.92 -5.19
N ASP A 99 -8.51 13.30 -5.43
CA ASP A 99 -8.12 14.69 -5.64
C ASP A 99 -8.88 15.30 -6.82
N LYS A 100 -9.00 14.56 -7.92
CA LYS A 100 -9.82 14.97 -9.07
C LYS A 100 -11.27 15.22 -8.67
N LEU A 101 -11.89 14.30 -7.93
CA LEU A 101 -13.30 14.42 -7.50
C LEU A 101 -13.52 15.62 -6.55
N PHE A 102 -12.59 15.85 -5.62
CA PHE A 102 -12.65 17.01 -4.74
C PHE A 102 -12.48 18.33 -5.50
N ASN A 103 -11.54 18.38 -6.44
CA ASN A 103 -11.35 19.54 -7.31
C ASN A 103 -12.60 19.79 -8.18
N GLU A 104 -13.18 18.73 -8.74
CA GLU A 104 -14.43 18.83 -9.50
C GLU A 104 -15.56 19.39 -8.63
N GLN A 105 -15.76 18.86 -7.43
CA GLN A 105 -16.79 19.35 -6.50
C GLN A 105 -16.57 20.83 -6.15
N SER A 106 -15.32 21.22 -5.86
CA SER A 106 -14.96 22.61 -5.55
C SER A 106 -15.24 23.55 -6.73
N ASN A 107 -14.84 23.15 -7.94
CA ASN A 107 -15.03 23.93 -9.15
C ASN A 107 -16.51 24.10 -9.48
N LEU A 108 -17.31 23.03 -9.41
CA LEU A 108 -18.76 23.11 -9.66
C LEU A 108 -19.46 24.03 -8.65
N ARG A 109 -19.08 23.97 -7.37
CA ARG A 109 -19.59 24.90 -6.34
C ARG A 109 -19.20 26.35 -6.64
N ALA A 110 -17.98 26.59 -7.14
CA ALA A 110 -17.55 27.93 -7.53
C ALA A 110 -18.37 28.45 -8.71
N ILE A 111 -18.62 27.62 -9.74
CA ILE A 111 -19.44 27.98 -10.89
C ILE A 111 -20.87 28.35 -10.44
N CYS A 112 -21.52 27.53 -9.60
CA CYS A 112 -22.85 27.85 -9.09
C CYS A 112 -22.91 29.19 -8.33
N ARG A 113 -21.84 29.56 -7.61
CA ARG A 113 -21.77 30.86 -6.91
C ARG A 113 -21.61 32.03 -7.89
N LEU A 114 -20.79 31.87 -8.92
CA LEU A 114 -20.57 32.90 -9.94
C LEU A 114 -21.84 33.14 -10.77
N GLU A 115 -22.51 32.07 -11.19
CA GLU A 115 -23.77 32.15 -11.94
C GLU A 115 -24.87 32.79 -11.08
N GLY A 116 -25.02 32.39 -9.81
CA GLY A 116 -26.02 32.97 -8.91
C GLY A 116 -25.77 34.43 -8.53
N GLN A 117 -24.54 34.94 -8.67
CA GLN A 117 -24.19 36.35 -8.47
C GLN A 117 -24.34 37.20 -9.74
N ALA A 118 -24.39 36.58 -10.92
CA ALA A 118 -24.55 37.29 -12.20
C ALA A 118 -26.02 37.66 -12.50
N ASP A 119 -26.97 37.03 -11.78
CA ASP A 119 -28.41 37.26 -11.88
C ASP A 119 -28.95 38.28 -10.85
N GLU A 120 -28.09 38.89 -10.03
CA GLU A 120 -28.38 40.05 -9.13
C GLU A 120 -27.85 41.37 -9.70
#